data_AF-A0A9P8Q8C6-F1
#
_entry.id   AF-A0A9P8Q8C6-F1
#
_cell.length_a   1.000
_cell.length_b   1.000
_cell.length_c   1.000
_cell.angle_alpha   90.00
_cell.angle_beta   90.00
_cell.angle_gamma   90.00
#
_symmetry.space_group_name_H-M   'P 1'
#
loop_
_entity.id
_entity.type
_entity.pdbx_description
1 polymer ?
#
loop_
_entity_poly.entity_id
_entity_poly.type
_entity_poly.pdbx_seq_one_letter_code
_entity_poly.pdbx_strand_id
1 'polypeptide(L)'
;MSRRWVRSIRNLSSSPEEIKIKEATSNDSFGPTATELNDIAVLSNSPKELKKICQVLNKRLLDTSKNWRHILKSLTVILYCIVAGSLEFVSWTKSNAYILKTLQEFQIRGNDDLAQQIRSKATKISTLLEDCNLLIEKRSKLHIFRNQMSQPATKQRSSLDINRSTDKLKLENLLPTNISSRGSYSLDLVRSDNIWDISKSPCEVVSNPILADISEE
;
A
#
# COMPACT_ATOMS: atom_id res chain seq x y z
N MET A 1 -33.29 11.66 -8.38
CA MET A 1 -32.40 10.51 -8.69
C MET A 1 -31.31 10.37 -7.64
N SER A 2 -31.05 9.17 -7.14
CA SER A 2 -30.00 8.93 -6.14
C SER A 2 -28.63 9.35 -6.67
N ARG A 3 -27.84 10.09 -5.87
CA ARG A 3 -26.46 10.51 -6.23
C ARG A 3 -25.56 9.31 -6.55
N ARG A 4 -25.88 8.14 -5.98
CA ARG A 4 -25.18 6.87 -6.24
C ARG A 4 -25.48 6.33 -7.63
N TRP A 5 -26.72 6.43 -8.09
CA TRP A 5 -27.14 5.99 -9.44
C TRP A 5 -26.54 6.86 -10.55
N VAL A 6 -26.55 8.19 -10.37
CA VAL A 6 -25.90 9.13 -11.32
C VAL A 6 -24.38 8.90 -11.39
N ARG A 7 -23.76 8.44 -10.31
CA ARG A 7 -22.35 8.05 -10.30
C ARG A 7 -22.13 6.72 -11.04
N SER A 8 -23.02 5.75 -10.86
CA SER A 8 -22.99 4.46 -11.57
C SER A 8 -23.00 4.64 -13.09
N ILE A 9 -23.82 5.55 -13.62
CA ILE A 9 -23.89 5.82 -15.07
C ILE A 9 -22.60 6.46 -15.58
N ARG A 10 -22.02 7.40 -14.84
CA ARG A 10 -20.73 8.02 -15.19
C ARG A 10 -19.55 7.05 -15.08
N ASN A 11 -19.69 5.99 -14.30
CA ASN A 11 -18.65 4.97 -14.13
C ASN A 11 -18.67 3.92 -15.25
N LEU A 12 -19.69 3.89 -16.11
CA LEU A 12 -19.82 2.87 -17.17
C LEU A 12 -18.69 2.91 -18.22
N SER A 13 -18.11 4.08 -18.47
CA SER A 13 -16.95 4.24 -19.36
C SER A 13 -15.60 4.09 -18.65
N SER A 14 -15.60 3.91 -17.33
CA SER A 14 -14.38 3.83 -16.52
C SER A 14 -13.92 2.38 -16.36
N SER A 15 -12.60 2.17 -16.36
CA SER A 15 -12.04 0.84 -16.06
C SER A 15 -12.34 0.43 -14.60
N PRO A 16 -12.46 -0.87 -14.28
CA PRO A 16 -12.81 -1.33 -12.93
C PRO A 16 -11.83 -0.85 -11.86
N GLU A 17 -10.55 -0.73 -12.20
CA GLU A 17 -9.50 -0.18 -11.33
C GLU A 17 -9.77 1.30 -11.02
N GLU A 18 -10.15 2.06 -12.04
CA GLU A 18 -10.50 3.47 -11.91
C GLU A 18 -11.74 3.67 -11.04
N ILE A 19 -12.73 2.77 -11.14
CA ILE A 19 -13.92 2.78 -10.27
C ILE A 19 -13.51 2.61 -8.81
N LYS A 20 -12.64 1.65 -8.49
CA LYS A 20 -12.13 1.45 -7.11
C LYS A 20 -11.47 2.71 -6.56
N ILE A 21 -10.64 3.38 -7.36
CA ILE A 21 -9.97 4.63 -6.94
C ILE A 21 -10.99 5.76 -6.73
N LYS A 22 -11.99 5.87 -7.61
CA LYS A 22 -13.08 6.85 -7.50
C LYS A 22 -14.00 6.58 -6.31
N GLU A 23 -14.19 5.33 -5.92
CA GLU A 23 -14.97 4.90 -4.75
C GLU A 23 -14.23 5.21 -3.44
N ALA A 24 -12.94 4.85 -3.35
CA ALA A 24 -12.11 5.18 -2.19
C ALA A 24 -11.99 6.70 -1.95
N THR A 25 -12.10 7.51 -3.01
CA THR A 25 -12.05 8.99 -2.97
C THR A 25 -13.43 9.64 -3.12
N SER A 26 -14.52 8.90 -2.87
CA SER A 26 -15.88 9.42 -3.02
C SER A 26 -16.24 10.47 -1.96
N ASN A 27 -17.31 11.26 -2.20
CA ASN A 27 -17.84 12.22 -1.23
C ASN A 27 -18.68 11.58 -0.09
N ASP A 28 -18.62 10.26 0.07
CA ASP A 28 -19.43 9.56 1.06
C ASP A 28 -18.92 9.86 2.48
N SER A 29 -19.75 9.73 3.51
CA SER A 29 -19.40 10.10 4.91
C SER A 29 -18.33 9.23 5.54
N PHE A 30 -18.12 8.02 5.02
CA PHE A 30 -17.18 7.05 5.57
C PHE A 30 -15.83 7.15 4.84
N GLY A 31 -14.73 6.98 5.58
CA GLY A 31 -13.39 6.94 5.00
C GLY A 31 -13.15 5.70 4.12
N PRO A 32 -12.06 5.68 3.34
CA PRO A 32 -11.68 4.50 2.58
C PRO A 32 -11.38 3.34 3.54
N THR A 33 -11.86 2.15 3.18
CA THR A 33 -11.60 0.93 3.94
C THR A 33 -10.15 0.47 3.77
N ALA A 34 -9.63 -0.26 4.75
CA ALA A 34 -8.26 -0.78 4.69
C ALA A 34 -8.03 -1.70 3.46
N THR A 35 -9.07 -2.44 3.06
CA THR A 35 -9.07 -3.28 1.86
C THR A 35 -8.98 -2.46 0.58
N GLU A 36 -9.74 -1.38 0.44
CA GLU A 36 -9.64 -0.49 -0.72
C GLU A 36 -8.27 0.17 -0.82
N LEU A 37 -7.71 0.62 0.32
CA LEU A 37 -6.35 1.17 0.38
C LEU A 37 -5.30 0.15 -0.06
N ASN A 38 -5.43 -1.09 0.42
CA ASN A 38 -4.56 -2.19 0.05
C ASN A 38 -4.61 -2.49 -1.46
N ASP A 39 -5.81 -2.59 -2.02
CA ASP A 39 -6.02 -2.82 -3.45
C ASP A 39 -5.36 -1.72 -4.29
N ILE A 40 -5.56 -0.45 -3.93
CA ILE A 40 -4.96 0.68 -4.66
C ILE A 40 -3.43 0.66 -4.55
N ALA A 41 -2.88 0.32 -3.38
CA ALA A 41 -1.43 0.19 -3.21
C ALA A 41 -0.86 -0.94 -4.08
N VAL A 42 -1.54 -2.07 -4.20
CA VAL A 42 -1.12 -3.17 -5.09
C VAL A 42 -1.19 -2.74 -6.56
N LEU A 43 -2.29 -2.09 -6.96
CA LEU A 43 -2.47 -1.56 -8.32
C LEU A 43 -1.38 -0.54 -8.71
N SER A 44 -0.87 0.23 -7.75
CA SER A 44 0.20 1.23 -8.00
C SER A 44 1.52 0.64 -8.48
N ASN A 45 1.73 -0.67 -8.37
CA ASN A 45 2.91 -1.36 -8.90
C ASN A 45 2.88 -1.54 -10.42
N SER A 46 1.70 -1.40 -11.06
CA SER A 46 1.58 -1.40 -12.51
C SER A 46 1.69 0.04 -13.04
N PRO A 47 2.62 0.35 -13.97
CA PRO A 47 2.81 1.70 -14.46
C PRO A 47 1.60 2.25 -15.23
N LYS A 48 0.82 1.37 -15.87
CA LYS A 48 -0.43 1.76 -16.56
C LYS A 48 -1.49 2.23 -15.58
N GLU A 49 -1.66 1.49 -14.48
CA GLU A 49 -2.67 1.82 -13.46
C GLU A 49 -2.22 2.95 -12.54
N LEU A 50 -0.92 3.05 -12.27
CA LEU A 50 -0.33 4.18 -11.57
C LEU A 50 -0.73 5.52 -12.23
N LYS A 51 -0.65 5.63 -13.56
CA LYS A 51 -1.07 6.84 -14.28
C LYS A 51 -2.54 7.19 -14.00
N LYS A 52 -3.45 6.21 -14.00
CA LYS A 52 -4.86 6.44 -13.68
C LYS A 52 -5.06 6.86 -12.22
N ILE A 53 -4.37 6.21 -11.28
CA ILE A 53 -4.38 6.57 -9.86
C ILE A 53 -3.96 8.03 -9.69
N CYS A 54 -2.81 8.41 -10.25
CA CYS A 54 -2.27 9.76 -10.19
C CYS A 54 -3.23 10.79 -10.79
N GLN A 55 -3.85 10.50 -11.95
CA GLN A 55 -4.81 11.39 -12.59
C GLN A 55 -6.06 11.63 -11.73
N VAL A 56 -6.63 10.57 -11.13
CA VAL A 56 -7.80 10.70 -10.26
C VAL A 56 -7.42 11.47 -9.00
N LEU A 57 -6.31 11.11 -8.33
CA LEU A 57 -5.87 11.80 -7.11
C LEU A 57 -5.60 13.28 -7.35
N ASN A 58 -4.90 13.63 -8.44
CA ASN A 58 -4.61 15.02 -8.77
C ASN A 58 -5.89 15.86 -8.91
N LYS A 59 -6.89 15.35 -9.64
CA LYS A 59 -8.19 16.02 -9.79
C LYS A 59 -8.91 16.22 -8.45
N ARG A 60 -8.79 15.29 -7.52
CA ARG A 60 -9.44 15.34 -6.19
C ARG A 60 -8.70 16.20 -5.18
N LEU A 61 -7.39 16.39 -5.32
CA LEU A 61 -6.63 17.30 -4.47
C LEU A 61 -6.87 18.77 -4.84
N LEU A 62 -7.09 19.03 -6.14
CA LEU A 62 -7.38 20.37 -6.68
C LEU A 62 -8.88 20.71 -6.68
N ASP A 63 -9.69 19.94 -5.94
CA ASP A 63 -11.14 20.16 -5.83
C ASP A 63 -11.44 21.41 -4.96
N THR A 64 -12.65 21.95 -5.06
CA THR A 64 -13.05 23.13 -4.26
C THR A 64 -13.13 22.81 -2.76
N SER A 65 -12.92 23.81 -1.90
CA SER A 65 -13.02 23.67 -0.43
C SER A 65 -14.37 23.12 0.08
N LYS A 66 -15.44 23.28 -0.70
CA LYS A 66 -16.75 22.65 -0.46
C LYS A 66 -16.71 21.12 -0.50
N ASN A 67 -15.81 20.55 -1.31
CA ASN A 67 -15.59 19.11 -1.50
C ASN A 67 -14.42 18.59 -0.64
N TRP A 68 -14.27 19.10 0.58
CA TRP A 68 -13.18 18.73 1.51
C TRP A 68 -13.03 17.22 1.73
N ARG A 69 -14.11 16.42 1.60
CA ARG A 69 -14.03 14.95 1.73
C ARG A 69 -13.19 14.32 0.62
N HIS A 70 -13.26 14.84 -0.60
CA HIS A 70 -12.39 14.34 -1.68
C HIS A 70 -10.93 14.58 -1.30
N ILE A 71 -10.58 15.79 -0.86
CA ILE A 71 -9.23 16.16 -0.44
C ILE A 71 -8.76 15.27 0.72
N LEU A 72 -9.55 15.16 1.78
CA LEU A 72 -9.20 14.39 2.98
C LEU A 72 -8.99 12.90 2.69
N LYS A 73 -9.88 12.30 1.89
CA LYS A 73 -9.75 10.89 1.50
C LYS A 73 -8.57 10.67 0.56
N SER A 74 -8.36 11.57 -0.41
CA SER A 74 -7.20 11.51 -1.29
C SER A 74 -5.88 11.58 -0.53
N LEU A 75 -5.75 12.48 0.46
CA LEU A 75 -4.57 12.52 1.33
C LEU A 75 -4.38 11.23 2.12
N THR A 76 -5.47 10.58 2.52
CA THR A 76 -5.41 9.29 3.23
C THR A 76 -4.94 8.16 2.32
N VAL A 77 -5.40 8.14 1.06
CA VAL A 77 -4.91 7.20 0.04
C VAL A 77 -3.43 7.43 -0.24
N ILE A 78 -3.01 8.68 -0.45
CA ILE A 78 -1.60 9.04 -0.71
C ILE A 78 -0.71 8.61 0.45
N LEU A 79 -1.10 8.89 1.69
CA LEU A 79 -0.33 8.51 2.88
C LEU A 79 -0.08 7.00 2.94
N TYR A 80 -1.11 6.21 2.61
CA TYR A 80 -0.97 4.75 2.58
C TYR A 80 -0.10 4.29 1.40
N CYS A 81 -0.33 4.81 0.19
CA CYS A 81 0.42 4.45 -1.01
C CYS A 81 1.92 4.81 -0.91
N ILE A 82 2.29 5.89 -0.22
CA ILE A 82 3.70 6.23 0.03
C ILE A 82 4.41 5.15 0.85
N VAL A 83 3.70 4.48 1.77
CA VAL A 83 4.27 3.43 2.61
C VAL A 83 4.12 2.04 1.98
N ALA A 84 3.01 1.76 1.30
CA ALA A 84 2.66 0.42 0.83
C ALA A 84 2.76 0.22 -0.69
N GLY A 85 2.74 1.28 -1.48
CA GLY A 85 2.65 1.26 -2.94
C GLY A 85 4.02 1.33 -3.64
N SER A 86 4.06 1.63 -4.93
CA SER A 86 5.32 1.64 -5.70
C SER A 86 6.25 2.82 -5.35
N LEU A 87 7.54 2.68 -5.65
CA LEU A 87 8.53 3.77 -5.52
C LEU A 87 8.26 4.90 -6.53
N GLU A 88 7.73 4.55 -7.71
CA GLU A 88 7.33 5.51 -8.73
C GLU A 88 6.21 6.44 -8.23
N PHE A 89 5.29 5.94 -7.40
CA PHE A 89 4.28 6.78 -6.73
C PHE A 89 4.92 7.82 -5.80
N VAL A 90 5.99 7.46 -5.08
CA VAL A 90 6.74 8.41 -4.23
C VAL A 90 7.37 9.50 -5.09
N SER A 91 7.98 9.14 -6.23
CA SER A 91 8.54 10.09 -7.18
C SER A 91 7.47 11.07 -7.70
N TRP A 92 6.32 10.55 -8.13
CA TRP A 92 5.19 11.37 -8.55
C TRP A 92 4.70 12.33 -7.44
N THR A 93 4.68 11.87 -6.20
CA THR A 93 4.26 12.70 -5.06
C THR A 93 5.28 13.82 -4.80
N LYS A 94 6.58 13.54 -4.91
CA LYS A 94 7.64 14.56 -4.82
C LYS A 94 7.48 15.64 -5.90
N SER A 95 7.20 15.25 -7.15
CA SER A 95 6.96 16.20 -8.24
C SER A 95 5.74 17.10 -8.00
N ASN A 96 4.74 16.61 -7.27
CA ASN A 96 3.52 17.35 -6.94
C ASN A 96 3.51 17.90 -5.50
N ALA A 97 4.69 18.05 -4.88
CA ALA A 97 4.79 18.54 -3.51
C ALA A 97 4.22 19.96 -3.32
N TYR A 98 4.16 20.77 -4.39
CA TYR A 98 3.55 22.10 -4.35
C TYR A 98 2.06 22.05 -3.95
N ILE A 99 1.31 21.03 -4.38
CA ILE A 99 -0.10 20.83 -4.01
C ILE A 99 -0.19 20.52 -2.51
N LEU A 100 0.75 19.75 -1.97
CA LEU A 100 0.76 19.43 -0.54
C LEU A 100 1.05 20.68 0.30
N LYS A 101 1.94 21.55 -0.17
CA LYS A 101 2.23 22.84 0.48
C LYS A 101 0.99 23.72 0.56
N THR A 102 0.23 23.87 -0.53
CA THR A 102 -1.03 24.65 -0.49
C THR A 102 -2.07 24.05 0.45
N LEU A 103 -2.10 22.71 0.58
CA LEU A 103 -3.00 22.02 1.51
C LEU A 103 -2.60 22.16 2.99
N GLN A 104 -1.36 22.58 3.30
CA GLN A 104 -0.93 22.89 4.67
C GLN A 104 -1.53 24.20 5.18
N GLU A 105 -1.91 25.11 4.28
CA GLU A 105 -2.58 26.38 4.59
C GLU A 105 -4.09 26.33 4.33
N PHE A 106 -4.63 25.13 4.10
CA PHE A 106 -6.03 24.94 3.74
C PHE A 106 -6.99 25.38 4.86
N GLN A 107 -8.05 26.10 4.48
CA GLN A 107 -9.09 26.61 5.39
C GLN A 107 -10.50 26.29 4.87
N ILE A 108 -11.42 26.04 5.81
CA ILE A 108 -12.85 25.83 5.54
C ILE A 108 -13.65 26.80 6.41
N ARG A 109 -14.56 27.57 5.80
CA ARG A 109 -15.44 28.46 6.57
C ARG A 109 -16.34 27.64 7.51
N GLY A 110 -16.21 27.90 8.82
CA GLY A 110 -17.08 27.34 9.86
C GLY A 110 -16.75 25.94 10.34
N ASN A 111 -15.62 25.33 9.91
CA ASN A 111 -15.18 24.02 10.41
C ASN A 111 -13.65 23.93 10.46
N ASP A 112 -13.05 24.58 11.46
CA ASP A 112 -11.60 24.65 11.60
C ASP A 112 -10.98 23.30 11.95
N ASP A 113 -11.69 22.43 12.68
CA ASP A 113 -11.22 21.08 13.02
C ASP A 113 -10.98 20.23 11.77
N LEU A 114 -11.90 20.30 10.78
CA LEU A 114 -11.78 19.57 9.52
C LEU A 114 -10.60 20.10 8.71
N ALA A 115 -10.42 21.42 8.68
CA ALA A 115 -9.26 22.03 8.05
C ALA A 115 -7.97 21.59 8.74
N GLN A 116 -7.92 21.54 10.07
CA GLN A 116 -6.77 21.06 10.83
C GLN A 116 -6.44 19.59 10.54
N GLN A 117 -7.43 18.73 10.35
CA GLN A 117 -7.19 17.33 9.95
C GLN A 117 -6.51 17.23 8.57
N ILE A 118 -6.94 18.04 7.60
CA ILE A 118 -6.34 18.10 6.26
C ILE A 118 -4.90 18.60 6.36
N ARG A 119 -4.68 19.71 7.08
CA ARG A 119 -3.35 20.30 7.30
C ARG A 119 -2.39 19.33 7.99
N SER A 120 -2.86 18.64 9.03
CA SER A 120 -2.07 17.63 9.76
C SER A 120 -1.66 16.47 8.85
N LYS A 121 -2.57 15.99 7.99
CA LYS A 121 -2.25 14.93 7.01
C LYS A 121 -1.28 15.40 5.93
N ALA A 122 -1.47 16.60 5.39
CA ALA A 122 -0.57 17.18 4.38
C ALA A 122 0.85 17.37 4.95
N THR A 123 0.95 17.88 6.17
CA THR A 123 2.23 18.05 6.89
C THR A 123 2.92 16.70 7.09
N LYS A 124 2.18 15.69 7.55
CA LYS A 124 2.70 14.32 7.71
C LYS A 124 3.24 13.74 6.41
N ILE A 125 2.60 14.02 5.27
CA ILE A 125 3.10 13.59 3.97
C ILE A 125 4.37 14.36 3.60
N SER A 126 4.43 15.68 3.81
CA SER A 126 5.64 16.48 3.55
C SER A 126 6.85 15.94 4.32
N THR A 127 6.70 15.71 5.62
CA THR A 127 7.76 15.13 6.47
C THR A 127 8.23 13.77 5.94
N LEU A 128 7.30 12.92 5.46
CA LEU A 128 7.66 11.63 4.86
C LEU A 128 8.46 11.75 3.55
N LEU A 129 8.23 12.81 2.77
CA LEU A 129 8.90 13.01 1.48
C LEU A 129 10.29 13.64 1.64
N GLU A 130 10.45 14.47 2.67
CA GLU A 130 11.71 15.10 3.07
C GLU A 130 12.66 14.05 3.69
N ASP A 131 12.17 13.25 4.64
CA ASP A 131 12.98 12.28 5.37
C ASP A 131 13.00 10.89 4.69
N CYS A 132 13.95 10.68 3.78
CA CYS A 132 14.09 9.40 3.07
C CYS A 132 14.32 8.20 4.01
N ASN A 133 15.10 8.36 5.08
CA ASN A 133 15.38 7.29 6.04
C ASN A 133 14.13 6.84 6.79
N LEU A 134 13.34 7.80 7.27
CA LEU A 134 12.10 7.55 7.99
C LEU A 134 11.06 6.88 7.09
N LEU A 135 11.04 7.25 5.81
CA LEU A 135 10.19 6.57 4.82
C LEU A 135 10.60 5.10 4.68
N ILE A 136 11.88 4.81 4.46
CA ILE A 136 12.39 3.44 4.31
C ILE A 136 12.04 2.60 5.54
N GLU A 137 12.24 3.14 6.74
CA GLU A 137 11.90 2.48 7.99
C GLU A 137 10.40 2.10 8.06
N LYS A 138 9.50 3.03 7.73
CA LYS A 138 8.06 2.76 7.73
C LYS A 138 7.67 1.69 6.71
N ARG A 139 8.28 1.72 5.52
CA ARG A 139 8.03 0.72 4.48
C ARG A 139 8.52 -0.67 4.92
N SER A 140 9.71 -0.75 5.51
CA SER A 140 10.27 -1.98 6.06
C SER A 140 9.39 -2.55 7.18
N LYS A 141 8.99 -1.73 8.15
CA LYS A 141 8.07 -2.12 9.23
C LYS A 141 6.76 -2.69 8.71
N LEU A 142 6.15 -2.03 7.71
CA LEU A 142 4.90 -2.51 7.11
C LEU A 142 5.08 -3.85 6.39
N HIS A 143 6.21 -4.04 5.69
CA HIS A 143 6.53 -5.29 5.01
C HIS A 143 6.72 -6.44 6.01
N ILE A 144 7.47 -6.22 7.08
CA ILE A 144 7.65 -7.21 8.16
C ILE A 144 6.30 -7.58 8.77
N PHE A 145 5.47 -6.59 9.09
CA PHE A 145 4.14 -6.82 9.65
C PHE A 145 3.25 -7.66 8.74
N ARG A 146 3.26 -7.37 7.43
CA ARG A 146 2.50 -8.16 6.44
C ARG A 146 3.01 -9.60 6.36
N ASN A 147 4.33 -9.81 6.38
CA ASN A 147 4.92 -11.14 6.32
C ASN A 147 4.57 -11.96 7.57
N GLN A 148 4.57 -11.33 8.74
CA GLN A 148 4.12 -11.97 9.99
C GLN A 148 2.65 -12.38 9.93
N MET A 149 1.78 -11.54 9.34
CA MET A 149 0.36 -11.84 9.18
C MET A 149 0.07 -12.92 8.12
N SER A 150 0.91 -13.03 7.08
CA SER A 150 0.75 -14.05 6.03
C SER A 150 1.27 -15.42 6.43
N GLN A 151 2.15 -15.49 7.44
CA GLN A 151 2.62 -16.76 7.95
C GLN A 151 1.50 -17.37 8.80
N PRO A 152 0.99 -18.58 8.46
CA PRO A 152 0.19 -19.33 9.41
C PRO A 152 1.04 -19.51 10.66
N ALA A 153 0.42 -19.57 11.84
CA ALA A 153 1.12 -19.87 13.09
C ALA A 153 1.71 -21.29 13.01
N THR A 154 2.81 -21.47 12.26
CA THR A 154 3.64 -22.65 12.27
C THR A 154 4.29 -22.64 13.63
N LYS A 155 3.61 -23.30 14.59
CA LYS A 155 4.05 -23.62 15.94
C LYS A 155 5.42 -23.02 16.25
N GLN A 156 5.45 -21.74 16.65
CA GLN A 156 6.42 -21.39 17.67
C GLN A 156 6.01 -22.26 18.84
N ARG A 157 6.62 -23.44 18.93
CA ARG A 157 6.54 -24.29 20.11
C ARG A 157 6.84 -23.33 21.25
N SER A 158 5.87 -23.13 22.12
CA SER A 158 6.08 -22.31 23.28
C SER A 158 7.31 -22.86 24.00
N SER A 159 8.12 -22.03 24.64
CA SER A 159 9.23 -22.53 25.47
C SER A 159 8.76 -23.55 26.53
N LEU A 160 7.45 -23.61 26.80
CA LEU A 160 6.78 -24.59 27.65
C LEU A 160 6.71 -26.01 27.04
N ASP A 161 6.81 -26.16 25.70
CA ASP A 161 6.77 -27.45 25.00
C ASP A 161 8.14 -28.14 24.91
N ILE A 162 9.23 -27.47 25.30
CA ILE A 162 10.61 -28.00 25.21
C ILE A 162 10.87 -29.09 26.27
N ASN A 163 10.11 -29.10 27.38
CA ASN A 163 10.34 -30.01 28.49
C ASN A 163 9.51 -31.30 28.46
N ARG A 164 8.72 -31.57 27.41
CA ARG A 164 8.02 -32.87 27.27
C ARG A 164 8.89 -33.93 26.60
N SER A 165 10.17 -34.00 26.96
CA SER A 165 11.07 -35.05 26.48
C SER A 165 12.18 -35.40 27.45
N THR A 166 11.87 -35.60 28.73
CA THR A 166 12.75 -36.36 29.65
C THR A 166 11.98 -37.16 30.71
N ASP A 167 10.82 -37.72 30.39
CA ASP A 167 10.25 -38.81 31.20
C ASP A 167 10.35 -40.12 30.42
N LYS A 168 11.58 -40.63 30.35
CA LYS A 168 11.84 -42.07 30.21
C LYS A 168 11.43 -42.74 31.53
N LEU A 169 10.14 -42.84 31.85
CA LEU A 169 9.67 -43.71 32.92
C LEU A 169 8.37 -44.41 32.50
N LYS A 170 8.55 -45.70 32.15
CA LYS A 170 7.58 -46.79 32.08
C LYS A 170 6.55 -46.73 30.94
N LEU A 171 7.00 -47.19 29.78
CA LEU A 171 6.15 -47.61 28.66
C LEU A 171 6.52 -49.06 28.25
N GLU A 172 6.58 -49.96 29.24
CA GLU A 172 6.30 -51.37 29.01
C GLU A 172 4.81 -51.58 29.35
N ASN A 173 4.06 -52.21 28.45
CA ASN A 173 2.68 -52.74 28.60
C ASN A 173 1.55 -52.12 27.78
N LEU A 174 1.79 -51.42 26.66
CA LEU A 174 0.69 -51.15 25.71
C LEU A 174 1.03 -51.69 24.32
N LEU A 175 0.33 -52.76 23.94
CA LEU A 175 0.36 -53.38 22.62
C LEU A 175 -0.12 -52.39 21.55
N PRO A 176 0.50 -52.34 20.36
CA PRO A 176 0.06 -51.48 19.29
C PRO A 176 -1.21 -52.03 18.63
N THR A 177 -2.35 -51.35 18.80
CA THR A 177 -3.48 -51.55 17.89
C THR A 177 -3.18 -50.87 16.57
N ASN A 178 -3.08 -51.70 15.52
CA ASN A 178 -2.95 -51.35 14.11
C ASN A 178 -4.04 -50.34 13.68
N ILE A 179 -3.66 -49.08 13.46
CA ILE A 179 -4.48 -48.08 12.76
C ILE A 179 -3.70 -47.70 11.51
N SER A 180 -4.32 -47.96 10.36
CA SER A 180 -3.70 -47.79 9.05
C SER A 180 -3.31 -46.34 8.75
N SER A 181 -2.11 -46.21 8.18
CA SER A 181 -1.55 -44.96 7.66
C SER A 181 -2.45 -44.33 6.60
N ARG A 182 -3.12 -43.23 6.93
CA ARG A 182 -3.57 -42.26 5.92
C ARG A 182 -2.48 -41.21 5.74
N GLY A 183 -1.62 -41.41 4.74
CA GLY A 183 -0.67 -40.41 4.29
C GLY A 183 -1.40 -39.24 3.65
N SER A 184 -1.20 -38.03 4.18
CA SER A 184 -1.52 -36.79 3.47
C SER A 184 -0.26 -36.35 2.72
N TYR A 185 -0.26 -36.47 1.39
CA TYR A 185 0.77 -35.91 0.53
C TYR A 185 0.63 -34.37 0.54
N SER A 186 1.67 -33.67 1.02
CA SER A 186 1.79 -32.21 0.86
C SER A 186 2.18 -31.91 -0.58
N LEU A 187 1.37 -31.13 -1.29
CA LEU A 187 1.73 -30.57 -2.60
C LEU A 187 2.54 -29.29 -2.37
N ASP A 188 3.79 -29.46 -1.96
CA ASP A 188 4.73 -28.33 -1.88
C ASP A 188 5.18 -27.98 -3.30
N LEU A 189 4.48 -27.03 -3.92
CA LEU A 189 4.96 -26.31 -5.09
C LEU A 189 6.22 -25.55 -4.66
N VAL A 190 7.38 -26.05 -5.08
CA VAL A 190 8.68 -25.36 -4.99
C VAL A 190 8.54 -24.00 -5.68
N ARG A 191 8.31 -22.96 -4.88
CA ARG A 191 8.39 -21.58 -5.33
C ARG A 191 9.87 -21.27 -5.40
N SER A 192 10.40 -21.12 -6.61
CA SER A 192 11.77 -20.74 -6.87
C SER A 192 12.07 -19.40 -6.20
N ASP A 193 12.82 -19.43 -5.10
CA ASP A 193 13.50 -18.28 -4.53
C ASP A 193 14.62 -17.90 -5.50
N ASN A 194 14.51 -16.74 -6.17
CA ASN A 194 15.61 -15.92 -6.71
C ASN A 194 15.06 -14.80 -7.60
N ILE A 195 14.56 -13.75 -6.95
CA ILE A 195 14.37 -12.39 -7.47
C ILE A 195 14.39 -11.54 -6.19
N TRP A 196 15.12 -10.44 -6.16
CA TRP A 196 15.48 -9.64 -4.96
C TRP A 196 16.75 -10.06 -4.21
N ASP A 197 17.84 -10.27 -4.95
CA ASP A 197 19.18 -10.14 -4.38
C ASP A 197 19.41 -8.66 -3.96
N ILE A 198 19.51 -8.42 -2.66
CA ILE A 198 19.56 -7.11 -1.97
C ILE A 198 21.01 -6.55 -1.97
N SER A 199 21.84 -6.94 -2.93
CA SER A 199 23.24 -6.50 -3.01
C SER A 199 23.53 -5.39 -4.04
N LYS A 200 22.51 -4.87 -4.76
CA LYS A 200 22.71 -3.75 -5.70
C LYS A 200 22.07 -2.46 -5.21
N SER A 201 22.94 -1.56 -4.73
CA SER A 201 22.68 -0.13 -4.58
C SER A 201 22.53 0.53 -5.96
N PRO A 202 21.50 1.35 -6.22
CA PRO A 202 21.54 2.31 -7.31
C PRO A 202 21.49 3.73 -6.74
N CYS A 203 22.63 4.19 -6.23
CA CYS A 203 23.03 5.58 -6.35
C CYS A 203 24.21 5.56 -7.33
N GLU A 204 24.18 6.43 -8.34
CA GLU A 204 25.11 6.48 -9.49
C GLU A 204 24.81 5.53 -10.67
N VAL A 205 23.87 5.94 -11.52
CA VAL A 205 24.04 5.86 -12.99
C VAL A 205 23.38 7.10 -13.60
N VAL A 206 24.10 8.22 -13.60
CA VAL A 206 23.87 9.32 -14.54
C VAL A 206 25.19 9.51 -15.27
N SER A 207 25.28 8.92 -16.46
CA SER A 207 26.15 9.32 -17.58
C SER A 207 26.03 8.23 -18.66
N ASN A 208 25.27 8.49 -19.71
CA ASN A 208 25.85 8.47 -21.05
C ASN A 208 24.92 9.04 -22.13
N PRO A 209 25.50 9.65 -23.18
CA PRO A 209 24.81 10.54 -24.11
C PRO A 209 24.24 9.76 -25.28
N ILE A 210 22.99 10.04 -25.66
CA ILE A 210 22.46 9.71 -26.98
C ILE A 210 21.72 10.95 -27.47
N LEU A 211 22.47 11.85 -28.10
CA LEU A 211 21.97 12.90 -28.99
C LEU A 211 23.16 13.41 -29.81
N ALA A 212 23.52 12.65 -30.83
CA ALA A 212 24.32 13.11 -31.95
C ALA A 212 23.88 12.30 -33.18
N ASP A 213 23.16 12.98 -34.08
CA ASP A 213 23.00 12.76 -35.52
C ASP A 213 21.56 13.01 -35.97
N ILE A 214 21.21 14.30 -36.06
CA ILE A 214 20.43 14.84 -37.19
C ILE A 214 20.96 16.26 -37.43
N SER A 215 21.98 16.37 -38.28
CA SER A 215 22.31 17.59 -39.01
C SER A 215 21.82 17.43 -40.46
N GLU A 216 20.96 18.35 -40.86
CA GLU A 216 20.77 18.93 -42.19
C GLU A 216 21.46 18.25 -43.39
N GLU A 217 20.67 17.67 -44.30
CA GLU A 217 20.38 18.15 -45.67
C GLU A 217 19.34 17.24 -46.35
#